data_AF-A0A954FQ83-F1
#
_entry.id   AF-A0A954FQ83-F1
#
_cell.length_a   1.000
_cell.length_b   1.000
_cell.length_c   1.000
_cell.angle_alpha   90.00
_cell.angle_beta   90.00
_cell.angle_gamma   90.00
#
_symmetry.space_group_name_H-M   'P 1'
#
loop_
_entity.id
_entity.type
_entity.pdbx_description
1 polymer ?
#
loop_
_entity_poly.entity_id
_entity_poly.type
_entity_poly.pdbx_seq_one_letter_code
_entity_poly.pdbx_strand_id
1 'polypeptide(L)'
;MYRRSVRCCVCQAICVFFAEVLCLSAIPAAEPAVSEWKYRADLLRPFWQGTVMHGESVLFIRDDVTGESHASVLFPILELPIVQDSTGTIHYEEGRDFIWKRDSREITLPAGTRIPSRSTQELRRPQKSQKYELTHRDGNGEIFFGSRLEYAEMQTCVTYTHAPDLWTAPVPQFNRNSLPRTIDKLLNKKPVKIVVTGDSISAGCNASGWAEGPPFQPSFPELLRRNLAEQFQSSVTIDNPSISGTDTAWVLNSIDKVVESKPDLVIVAFG
;
A
#
# COMPACT_ATOMS: atom_id res chain seq x y z
N MET A 1 36.99 -79.26 39.64
CA MET A 1 38.22 -79.24 40.47
C MET A 1 38.86 -77.87 40.37
N TYR A 2 38.84 -77.12 41.49
CA TYR A 2 39.59 -75.92 41.88
C TYR A 2 40.49 -75.15 40.88
N ARG A 3 40.29 -73.82 40.82
CA ARG A 3 41.33 -72.76 40.96
C ARG A 3 40.66 -71.39 41.10
N ARG A 4 40.51 -70.89 42.33
CA ARG A 4 41.36 -69.91 43.05
C ARG A 4 41.30 -68.47 42.52
N SER A 5 40.65 -67.67 43.36
CA SER A 5 40.56 -66.21 43.47
C SER A 5 41.90 -65.46 43.35
N VAL A 6 41.87 -64.28 42.74
CA VAL A 6 42.84 -63.18 42.97
C VAL A 6 42.06 -61.87 43.10
N ARG A 7 42.40 -61.12 44.14
CA ARG A 7 41.77 -59.89 44.63
C ARG A 7 42.23 -58.65 43.85
N CYS A 8 41.29 -57.71 43.80
CA CYS A 8 41.39 -56.30 43.44
C CYS A 8 42.46 -55.52 44.24
N CYS A 9 43.17 -54.61 43.57
CA CYS A 9 43.71 -53.39 44.16
C CYS A 9 43.61 -52.26 43.14
N VAL A 10 42.88 -51.21 43.52
CA VAL A 10 42.59 -50.00 42.76
C VAL A 10 43.67 -48.96 43.08
N CYS A 11 44.22 -48.30 42.05
CA CYS A 11 45.01 -47.08 42.20
C CYS A 11 44.41 -46.00 41.29
N GLN A 12 43.92 -44.92 41.90
CA GLN A 12 43.31 -43.75 41.25
C GLN A 12 44.37 -42.96 40.47
N ALA A 13 44.04 -42.56 39.24
CA ALA A 13 44.73 -41.52 38.49
C ALA A 13 43.80 -40.32 38.32
N ILE A 14 44.29 -39.14 38.68
CA ILE A 14 43.60 -37.85 38.65
C ILE A 14 43.65 -37.31 37.21
N CYS A 15 42.49 -37.18 36.55
CA CYS A 15 42.37 -36.49 35.26
C CYS A 15 42.05 -35.00 35.50
N VAL A 16 42.93 -34.13 34.99
CA VAL A 16 42.72 -32.68 34.93
C VAL A 16 41.95 -32.37 33.64
N PHE A 17 40.73 -31.85 33.77
CA PHE A 17 39.94 -31.36 32.64
C PHE A 17 40.34 -29.91 32.30
N PHE A 18 40.83 -29.67 31.10
CA PHE A 18 40.88 -28.33 30.51
C PHE A 18 39.51 -28.03 29.88
N ALA A 19 38.83 -27.00 30.38
CA ALA A 19 37.62 -26.46 29.76
C ALA A 19 38.02 -25.31 28.83
N GLU A 20 37.98 -25.55 27.52
CA GLU A 20 38.04 -24.47 26.52
C GLU A 20 36.68 -23.77 26.47
N VAL A 21 36.66 -22.50 26.86
CA VAL A 21 35.49 -21.62 26.69
C VAL A 21 35.53 -21.09 25.26
N LEU A 22 34.75 -21.70 24.38
CA LEU A 22 34.43 -21.16 23.06
C LEU A 22 33.43 -20.00 23.23
N CYS A 23 33.95 -18.77 23.27
CA CYS A 23 33.13 -17.57 23.10
C CYS A 23 32.63 -17.50 21.64
N LEU A 24 31.44 -18.06 21.37
CA LEU A 24 30.68 -17.71 20.18
C LEU A 24 30.19 -16.28 20.32
N SER A 25 30.87 -15.35 19.66
CA SER A 25 30.33 -14.02 19.37
C SER A 25 29.12 -14.20 18.46
N ALA A 26 27.91 -14.01 19.01
CA ALA A 26 26.70 -13.92 18.23
C ALA A 26 26.81 -12.70 17.30
N ILE A 27 26.95 -12.94 16.00
CA ILE A 27 26.78 -11.91 14.98
C ILE A 27 25.30 -11.51 15.06
N PRO A 28 24.96 -10.24 15.35
CA PRO A 28 23.56 -9.82 15.28
C PRO A 28 23.09 -10.06 13.85
N ALA A 29 22.02 -10.85 13.70
CA ALA A 29 21.33 -10.99 12.44
C ALA A 29 20.97 -9.57 11.98
N ALA A 30 21.49 -9.16 10.82
CA ALA A 30 21.09 -7.90 10.20
C ALA A 30 19.57 -7.92 10.09
N GLU A 31 18.91 -6.90 10.65
CA GLU A 31 17.48 -6.70 10.42
C GLU A 31 17.24 -6.73 8.91
N PRO A 32 16.26 -7.51 8.42
CA PRO A 32 15.98 -7.54 6.99
C PRO A 32 15.71 -6.11 6.55
N ALA A 33 16.48 -5.62 5.58
CA ALA A 33 16.32 -4.29 5.03
C ALA A 33 14.85 -4.09 4.67
N VAL A 34 14.20 -3.12 5.32
CA VAL A 34 12.83 -2.73 5.01
C VAL A 34 12.80 -2.42 3.52
N SER A 35 12.02 -3.17 2.74
CA SER A 35 11.99 -2.97 1.30
C SER A 35 11.34 -1.61 1.04
N GLU A 36 12.13 -0.59 0.73
CA GLU A 36 11.59 0.73 0.42
C GLU A 36 10.83 0.71 -0.91
N TRP A 37 9.73 1.47 -0.97
CA TRP A 37 9.04 1.73 -2.24
C TRP A 37 9.98 2.46 -3.20
N LYS A 38 10.13 1.91 -4.41
CA LYS A 38 11.01 2.46 -5.45
C LYS A 38 10.23 3.39 -6.37
N TYR A 39 10.70 4.63 -6.47
CA TYR A 39 10.14 5.58 -7.43
C TYR A 39 10.27 5.09 -8.87
N ARG A 40 9.18 5.26 -9.62
CA ARG A 40 9.07 4.95 -11.03
C ARG A 40 8.10 5.95 -11.66
N ALA A 41 8.56 6.74 -12.62
CA ALA A 41 7.76 7.77 -13.26
C ALA A 41 6.52 7.19 -13.96
N ASP A 42 6.63 5.98 -14.50
CA ASP A 42 5.53 5.28 -15.17
C ASP A 42 4.38 4.89 -14.23
N LEU A 43 4.65 4.68 -12.93
CA LEU A 43 3.61 4.43 -11.92
C LEU A 43 2.79 5.68 -11.58
N LEU A 44 3.32 6.86 -11.89
CA LEU A 44 2.66 8.16 -11.63
C LEU A 44 2.18 8.83 -12.91
N ARG A 45 2.31 8.15 -14.05
CA ARG A 45 1.67 8.54 -15.31
C ARG A 45 0.15 8.42 -15.11
N PRO A 46 -0.64 9.43 -15.50
CA PRO A 46 -2.09 9.28 -15.50
C PRO A 46 -2.52 8.07 -16.31
N PHE A 47 -3.34 7.19 -15.72
CA PHE A 47 -3.68 5.90 -16.34
C PHE A 47 -4.32 6.07 -17.73
N TRP A 48 -5.07 7.16 -17.94
CA TRP A 48 -5.70 7.50 -19.22
C TRP A 48 -4.71 7.95 -20.32
N GLN A 49 -3.43 8.15 -20.02
CA GLN A 49 -2.39 8.52 -20.99
C GLN A 49 -1.60 7.29 -21.48
N GLY A 50 -2.28 6.24 -21.94
CA GLY A 50 -1.66 5.02 -22.44
C GLY A 50 -2.64 3.86 -22.53
N THR A 51 -2.10 2.66 -22.79
CA THR A 51 -2.86 1.42 -22.97
C THR A 51 -2.52 0.35 -21.93
N VAL A 52 -1.83 0.74 -20.85
CA VAL A 52 -1.43 -0.13 -19.75
C VAL A 52 -1.93 0.47 -18.45
N MET A 53 -2.73 -0.31 -17.73
CA MET A 53 -3.10 -0.08 -16.34
C MET A 53 -2.11 -0.79 -15.44
N HIS A 54 -1.51 -0.08 -14.48
CA HIS A 54 -0.56 -0.64 -13.52
C HIS A 54 -1.21 -0.77 -12.15
N GLY A 55 -1.27 -2.00 -11.64
CA GLY A 55 -1.63 -2.30 -10.24
C GLY A 55 -3.02 -1.80 -9.81
N GLU A 56 -4.04 -1.90 -10.67
CA GLU A 56 -5.41 -1.57 -10.30
C GLU A 56 -5.86 -2.46 -9.14
N SER A 57 -6.18 -1.86 -7.99
CA SER A 57 -6.65 -2.58 -6.81
C SER A 57 -8.10 -3.00 -6.99
N VAL A 58 -8.36 -4.30 -6.89
CA VAL A 58 -9.69 -4.89 -6.94
C VAL A 58 -9.99 -5.65 -5.65
N LEU A 59 -11.25 -5.62 -5.22
CA LEU A 59 -11.78 -6.43 -4.13
C LEU A 59 -12.72 -7.47 -4.73
N PHE A 60 -12.39 -8.75 -4.57
CA PHE A 60 -13.25 -9.83 -5.04
C PHE A 60 -14.43 -10.03 -4.10
N ILE A 61 -15.63 -9.89 -4.64
CA ILE A 61 -16.88 -10.10 -3.92
C ILE A 61 -17.40 -11.48 -4.23
N ARG A 62 -17.62 -12.27 -3.16
CA ARG A 62 -18.26 -13.57 -3.23
C ARG A 62 -19.76 -13.38 -3.21
N ASP A 63 -20.42 -13.88 -4.26
CA ASP A 63 -21.87 -13.92 -4.34
C ASP A 63 -22.42 -14.98 -3.36
N ASP A 64 -23.38 -14.59 -2.52
CA ASP A 64 -23.88 -15.42 -1.44
C ASP A 64 -24.80 -16.56 -1.92
N VAL A 65 -25.30 -16.50 -3.16
CA VAL A 65 -26.21 -17.51 -3.73
C VAL A 65 -25.44 -18.57 -4.50
N THR A 66 -24.54 -18.14 -5.38
CA THR A 66 -23.74 -19.01 -6.26
C THR A 66 -22.44 -19.46 -5.60
N GLY A 67 -21.94 -18.71 -4.63
CA GLY A 67 -20.61 -18.91 -4.02
C GLY A 67 -19.45 -18.47 -4.91
N GLU A 68 -19.72 -17.90 -6.09
CA GLU A 68 -18.69 -17.45 -7.03
C GLU A 68 -18.15 -16.08 -6.62
N SER A 69 -16.82 -15.93 -6.66
CA SER A 69 -16.15 -14.66 -6.38
C SER A 69 -15.72 -13.99 -7.68
N HIS A 70 -16.05 -12.71 -7.83
CA HIS A 70 -15.72 -11.92 -9.01
C HIS A 70 -15.29 -10.49 -8.66
N ALA A 71 -14.56 -9.87 -9.57
CA ALA A 71 -14.26 -8.45 -9.56
C ALA A 71 -14.25 -7.90 -11.00
N SER A 72 -14.46 -6.60 -11.13
CA SER A 72 -14.33 -5.89 -12.41
C SER A 72 -13.17 -4.91 -12.34
N VAL A 73 -12.29 -4.96 -13.33
CA VAL A 73 -11.33 -3.88 -13.60
C VAL A 73 -11.98 -2.76 -14.41
N LEU A 74 -11.30 -1.63 -14.55
CA LEU A 74 -11.80 -0.44 -15.23
C LEU A 74 -12.02 -0.65 -16.74
N PHE A 75 -11.03 -1.22 -17.44
CA PHE A 75 -11.06 -1.42 -18.89
C PHE A 75 -11.01 -2.90 -19.29
N PRO A 76 -11.60 -3.28 -20.44
CA PRO A 76 -11.48 -4.64 -20.95
C PRO A 76 -10.02 -5.07 -21.16
N ILE A 77 -9.69 -6.27 -20.68
CA ILE A 77 -8.34 -6.82 -20.68
C ILE A 77 -8.03 -7.45 -22.06
N LEU A 78 -6.90 -7.08 -22.67
CA LEU A 78 -6.49 -7.60 -23.99
C LEU A 78 -5.52 -8.79 -23.92
N GLU A 79 -4.61 -8.77 -22.95
CA GLU A 79 -3.58 -9.78 -22.74
C GLU A 79 -3.64 -10.32 -21.32
N LEU A 80 -3.05 -11.50 -21.11
CA LEU A 80 -2.99 -12.15 -19.79
C LEU A 80 -2.55 -11.15 -18.71
N PRO A 81 -3.41 -10.83 -17.74
CA PRO A 81 -3.08 -9.85 -16.72
C PRO A 81 -2.05 -10.41 -15.73
N ILE A 82 -1.24 -9.52 -15.17
CA ILE A 82 -0.41 -9.82 -13.99
C ILE A 82 -1.26 -9.55 -12.77
N VAL A 83 -1.51 -10.60 -11.98
CA VAL A 83 -2.34 -10.53 -10.77
C VAL A 83 -1.47 -10.82 -9.56
N GLN A 84 -1.43 -9.90 -8.60
CA GLN A 84 -0.58 -9.99 -7.41
C GLN A 84 -1.36 -9.57 -6.16
N ASP A 85 -0.90 -10.02 -4.99
CA ASP A 85 -1.39 -9.45 -3.74
C ASP A 85 -1.00 -7.97 -3.61
N SER A 86 -1.64 -7.22 -2.71
CA SER A 86 -1.36 -5.79 -2.55
C SER A 86 0.07 -5.47 -2.13
N THR A 87 0.83 -6.47 -1.65
CA THR A 87 2.25 -6.29 -1.31
C THR A 87 3.19 -6.44 -2.53
N GLY A 88 2.71 -7.07 -3.61
CA GLY A 88 3.50 -7.43 -4.78
C GLY A 88 4.39 -8.67 -4.58
N THR A 89 4.24 -9.39 -3.46
CA THR A 89 5.09 -10.53 -3.11
C THR A 89 4.54 -11.85 -3.69
N ILE A 90 3.23 -12.00 -3.71
CA ILE A 90 2.55 -13.19 -4.21
C ILE A 90 2.06 -12.91 -5.62
N HIS A 91 2.50 -13.71 -6.58
CA HIS A 91 1.95 -13.75 -7.93
C HIS A 91 0.94 -14.89 -8.04
N TYR A 92 -0.22 -14.58 -8.63
CA TYR A 92 -1.30 -15.52 -8.84
C TYR A 92 -1.27 -16.07 -10.28
N GLU A 93 -1.69 -17.32 -10.45
CA GLU A 93 -1.60 -18.07 -11.71
C GLU A 93 -2.98 -18.17 -12.36
N GLU A 94 -3.08 -17.87 -13.66
CA GLU A 94 -4.30 -18.11 -14.45
C GLU A 94 -4.67 -19.59 -14.43
N GLY A 95 -5.96 -19.90 -14.36
CA GLY A 95 -6.48 -21.27 -14.34
C GLY A 95 -6.49 -21.90 -12.95
N ARG A 96 -5.58 -21.44 -12.06
CA ARG A 96 -5.48 -21.91 -10.68
C ARG A 96 -6.06 -20.93 -9.67
N ASP A 97 -5.67 -19.66 -9.76
CA ASP A 97 -6.06 -18.64 -8.79
C ASP A 97 -7.10 -17.69 -9.35
N PHE A 98 -7.11 -17.46 -10.67
CA PHE A 98 -8.10 -16.63 -11.33
C PHE A 98 -8.40 -17.12 -12.73
N ILE A 99 -9.58 -16.77 -13.23
CA ILE A 99 -10.01 -16.94 -14.61
C ILE A 99 -10.35 -15.56 -15.17
N TRP A 100 -9.93 -15.30 -16.39
CA TRP A 100 -10.24 -14.08 -17.12
C TRP A 100 -10.60 -14.42 -18.56
N LYS A 101 -11.13 -13.44 -19.29
CA LYS A 101 -11.39 -13.55 -20.72
C LYS A 101 -10.91 -12.28 -21.41
N ARG A 102 -10.31 -12.46 -22.61
CA ARG A 102 -10.01 -11.35 -23.50
C ARG A 102 -11.28 -10.54 -23.79
N ASP A 103 -11.12 -9.22 -23.87
CA ASP A 103 -12.17 -8.23 -24.09
C ASP A 103 -13.24 -8.18 -22.98
N SER A 104 -12.96 -8.77 -21.82
CA SER A 104 -13.77 -8.67 -20.61
C SER A 104 -13.10 -7.79 -19.56
N ARG A 105 -13.92 -7.15 -18.73
CA ARG A 105 -13.48 -6.48 -17.49
C ARG A 105 -13.50 -7.41 -16.28
N GLU A 106 -14.14 -8.56 -16.42
CA GLU A 106 -14.43 -9.45 -15.31
C GLU A 106 -13.29 -10.46 -15.09
N ILE A 107 -12.92 -10.63 -13.83
CA ILE A 107 -12.06 -11.69 -13.34
C ILE A 107 -12.86 -12.49 -12.32
N THR A 108 -12.84 -13.81 -12.42
CA THR A 108 -13.49 -14.73 -11.48
C THR A 108 -12.48 -15.62 -10.79
N LEU A 109 -12.84 -16.14 -9.61
CA LEU A 109 -11.97 -17.00 -8.82
C LEU A 109 -12.45 -18.46 -8.87
N PRO A 110 -11.63 -19.43 -9.32
CA PRO A 110 -11.94 -20.84 -9.23
C PRO A 110 -11.83 -21.34 -7.77
N ALA A 111 -12.43 -22.50 -7.51
CA ALA A 111 -12.32 -23.16 -6.20
C ALA A 111 -10.86 -23.47 -5.83
N GLY A 112 -10.49 -23.20 -4.58
CA GLY A 112 -9.12 -23.43 -4.09
C GLY A 112 -8.12 -22.33 -4.46
N THR A 113 -8.58 -21.20 -5.00
CA THR A 113 -7.75 -20.01 -5.22
C THR A 113 -7.03 -19.55 -3.94
N ARG A 114 -5.86 -18.94 -4.10
CA ARG A 114 -5.14 -18.24 -3.03
C ARG A 114 -5.54 -16.76 -2.89
N ILE A 115 -6.33 -16.22 -3.83
CA ILE A 115 -6.77 -14.82 -3.83
C ILE A 115 -7.84 -14.62 -2.74
N PRO A 116 -7.71 -13.60 -1.87
CA PRO A 116 -8.75 -13.32 -0.88
C PRO A 116 -10.02 -12.81 -1.56
N SER A 117 -11.17 -13.28 -1.08
CA SER A 117 -12.48 -12.72 -1.41
C SER A 117 -13.29 -12.46 -0.14
N ARG A 118 -14.28 -11.56 -0.23
CA ARG A 118 -15.20 -11.25 0.86
C ARG A 118 -16.64 -11.36 0.39
N SER A 119 -17.54 -11.86 1.21
CA SER A 119 -18.97 -11.65 0.97
C SER A 119 -19.35 -10.22 1.34
N THR A 120 -20.50 -9.77 0.84
CA THR A 120 -21.04 -8.46 1.19
C THR A 120 -21.27 -8.34 2.71
N GLN A 121 -21.67 -9.43 3.37
CA GLN A 121 -21.89 -9.48 4.81
C GLN A 121 -20.60 -9.35 5.63
N GLU A 122 -19.47 -9.88 5.15
CA GLU A 122 -18.15 -9.73 5.81
C GLU A 122 -17.66 -8.27 5.80
N LEU A 123 -18.17 -7.46 4.88
CA LEU A 123 -17.89 -6.02 4.77
C LEU A 123 -18.85 -5.17 5.61
N ARG A 124 -19.69 -5.80 6.45
CA ARG A 124 -20.60 -5.12 7.38
C ARG A 124 -20.19 -5.36 8.83
N ARG A 125 -20.61 -4.43 9.67
CA ARG A 125 -20.46 -4.46 11.12
C ARG A 125 -21.83 -4.26 11.78
N PRO A 126 -22.09 -4.90 12.94
CA PRO A 126 -23.27 -4.58 13.74
C PRO A 126 -23.31 -3.08 14.09
N GLN A 127 -24.50 -2.56 14.32
CA GLN A 127 -24.66 -1.18 14.76
C GLN A 127 -23.95 -0.93 16.10
N LYS A 128 -23.28 0.21 16.23
CA LYS A 128 -22.52 0.65 17.42
C LYS A 128 -21.38 -0.30 17.80
N SER A 129 -20.82 -1.04 16.84
CA SER A 129 -19.75 -2.02 17.11
C SER A 129 -18.35 -1.55 16.76
N GLN A 130 -18.20 -0.34 16.20
CA GLN A 130 -16.91 0.22 15.81
C GLN A 130 -16.85 1.74 16.05
N LYS A 131 -15.63 2.27 16.07
CA LYS A 131 -15.29 3.63 16.52
C LYS A 131 -16.06 4.77 15.85
N TYR A 132 -16.33 4.67 14.55
CA TYR A 132 -16.88 5.78 13.76
C TYR A 132 -18.34 5.60 13.36
N GLU A 133 -18.99 4.51 13.80
CA GLU A 133 -20.40 4.22 13.55
C GLU A 133 -20.83 4.48 12.10
N LEU A 134 -20.05 3.97 11.13
CA LEU A 134 -20.19 4.25 9.69
C LEU A 134 -21.47 3.62 9.13
N THR A 135 -22.62 4.20 9.46
CA THR A 135 -23.94 3.65 9.15
C THR A 135 -24.07 3.49 7.64
N HIS A 136 -24.40 2.27 7.22
CA HIS A 136 -24.60 2.00 5.80
C HIS A 136 -25.84 2.75 5.28
N ARG A 137 -25.88 3.08 3.99
CA ARG A 137 -26.93 3.90 3.37
C ARG A 137 -28.35 3.32 3.50
N ASP A 138 -28.48 2.01 3.63
CA ASP A 138 -29.75 1.31 3.85
C ASP A 138 -30.19 1.28 5.33
N GLY A 139 -29.39 1.83 6.26
CA GLY A 139 -29.64 1.81 7.69
C GLY A 139 -29.36 0.48 8.38
N ASN A 140 -28.95 -0.56 7.65
CA ASN A 140 -28.76 -1.91 8.19
C ASN A 140 -27.29 -2.15 8.54
N GLY A 141 -26.96 -1.87 9.80
CA GLY A 141 -25.62 -1.99 10.33
C GLY A 141 -24.68 -0.93 9.77
N GLU A 142 -23.40 -1.21 9.83
CA GLU A 142 -22.33 -0.27 9.51
C GLU A 142 -21.35 -0.87 8.50
N ILE A 143 -20.65 0.00 7.78
CA ILE A 143 -19.59 -0.37 6.83
C ILE A 143 -18.35 -0.79 7.62
N PHE A 144 -17.69 -1.88 7.22
CA PHE A 144 -16.39 -2.25 7.77
C PHE A 144 -15.40 -1.08 7.71
N PHE A 145 -14.83 -0.71 8.85
CA PHE A 145 -13.76 0.26 8.94
C PHE A 145 -12.39 -0.42 9.07
N GLY A 146 -11.54 -0.26 8.05
CA GLY A 146 -10.11 -0.58 8.07
C GLY A 146 -9.27 0.67 8.35
N SER A 147 -8.42 0.62 9.37
CA SER A 147 -7.68 1.80 9.85
C SER A 147 -6.24 1.87 9.37
N ARG A 148 -5.69 0.75 8.88
CA ARG A 148 -4.30 0.58 8.44
C ARG A 148 -4.22 -0.23 7.15
N LEU A 149 -3.97 -1.54 7.24
CA LEU A 149 -3.69 -2.43 6.11
C LEU A 149 -4.85 -3.35 5.75
N GLU A 150 -5.94 -3.32 6.52
CA GLU A 150 -7.06 -4.26 6.39
C GLU A 150 -7.67 -4.20 4.97
N TYR A 151 -7.77 -3.02 4.36
CA TYR A 151 -8.23 -2.90 2.98
C TYR A 151 -7.23 -3.49 1.97
N ALA A 152 -5.93 -3.23 2.15
CA ALA A 152 -4.89 -3.79 1.29
C ALA A 152 -4.86 -5.33 1.37
N GLU A 153 -5.04 -5.91 2.55
CA GLU A 153 -5.11 -7.35 2.77
C GLU A 153 -6.33 -8.01 2.10
N MET A 154 -7.40 -7.24 1.88
CA MET A 154 -8.59 -7.71 1.18
C MET A 154 -8.50 -7.52 -0.34
N GLN A 155 -7.55 -6.71 -0.82
CA GLN A 155 -7.43 -6.34 -2.22
C GLN A 155 -6.32 -7.11 -2.95
N THR A 156 -6.45 -7.13 -4.27
CA THR A 156 -5.50 -7.71 -5.22
C THR A 156 -5.17 -6.65 -6.25
N CYS A 157 -3.92 -6.56 -6.69
CA CYS A 157 -3.48 -5.62 -7.71
C CYS A 157 -3.40 -6.30 -9.08
N VAL A 158 -4.00 -5.67 -10.08
CA VAL A 158 -4.06 -6.18 -11.46
C VAL A 158 -3.36 -5.22 -12.42
N THR A 159 -2.35 -5.69 -13.14
CA THR A 159 -1.71 -4.96 -14.23
C THR A 159 -2.09 -5.58 -15.57
N TYR A 160 -2.58 -4.77 -16.50
CA TYR A 160 -3.12 -5.28 -17.77
C TYR A 160 -3.07 -4.25 -18.89
N THR A 161 -3.14 -4.75 -20.13
CA THR A 161 -3.27 -3.94 -21.34
C THR A 161 -4.74 -3.79 -21.74
N HIS A 162 -5.09 -2.62 -22.26
CA HIS A 162 -6.43 -2.29 -22.75
C HIS A 162 -6.37 -1.52 -24.08
N ALA A 163 -7.49 -1.46 -24.79
CA ALA A 163 -7.57 -0.70 -26.04
C ALA A 163 -7.32 0.81 -25.78
N PRO A 164 -6.77 1.56 -26.75
CA PRO A 164 -6.63 3.01 -26.61
C PRO A 164 -8.00 3.71 -26.53
N ASP A 165 -7.99 4.95 -26.05
CA ASP A 165 -9.14 5.88 -26.11
C ASP A 165 -10.42 5.43 -25.39
N LEU A 166 -10.30 4.54 -24.39
CA LEU A 166 -11.43 4.06 -23.59
C LEU A 166 -11.87 5.02 -22.47
N TRP A 167 -11.02 5.97 -22.07
CA TRP A 167 -11.37 6.95 -21.04
C TRP A 167 -12.17 8.10 -21.65
N THR A 168 -13.44 8.22 -21.27
CA THR A 168 -14.36 9.22 -21.83
C THR A 168 -14.73 10.33 -20.84
N ALA A 169 -14.26 10.26 -19.59
CA ALA A 169 -14.57 11.29 -18.59
C ALA A 169 -13.62 12.50 -18.75
N PRO A 170 -13.98 13.66 -18.18
CA PRO A 170 -13.15 14.87 -18.28
C PRO A 170 -11.71 14.64 -17.80
N VAL A 171 -10.75 15.09 -18.61
CA VAL A 171 -9.32 15.04 -18.29
C VAL A 171 -8.85 16.41 -17.81
N PRO A 172 -8.15 16.50 -16.65
CA PRO A 172 -7.57 17.76 -16.19
C PRO A 172 -6.60 18.34 -17.21
N GLN A 173 -6.76 19.62 -17.53
CA GLN A 173 -5.86 20.34 -18.43
C GLN A 173 -4.88 21.21 -17.63
N PHE A 174 -3.60 21.13 -18.01
CA PHE A 174 -2.59 21.99 -17.43
C PHE A 174 -2.81 23.45 -17.84
N ASN A 175 -2.98 24.33 -16.87
CA ASN A 175 -3.05 25.77 -17.09
C ASN A 175 -1.79 26.46 -16.54
N ARG A 176 -0.91 26.88 -17.45
CA ARG A 176 0.36 27.53 -17.08
C ARG A 176 0.18 28.84 -16.31
N ASN A 177 -0.95 29.52 -16.50
CA ASN A 177 -1.22 30.83 -15.91
C ASN A 177 -1.88 30.74 -14.52
N SER A 178 -2.33 29.56 -14.09
CA SER A 178 -3.01 29.40 -12.79
C SER A 178 -2.06 29.47 -11.60
N LEU A 179 -0.80 29.05 -11.75
CA LEU A 179 0.19 28.99 -10.66
C LEU A 179 1.56 29.53 -11.13
N PRO A 180 1.63 30.80 -11.59
CA PRO A 180 2.79 31.32 -12.31
C PRO A 180 4.08 31.28 -11.47
N ARG A 181 3.99 31.56 -10.16
CA ARG A 181 5.13 31.50 -9.24
C ARG A 181 5.68 30.07 -9.11
N THR A 182 4.83 29.10 -8.82
CA THR A 182 5.25 27.70 -8.65
C THR A 182 5.82 27.14 -9.94
N ILE A 183 5.17 27.42 -11.06
CA ILE A 183 5.59 26.94 -12.37
C ILE A 183 6.93 27.57 -12.79
N ASP A 184 7.13 28.88 -12.58
CA ASP A 184 8.43 29.51 -12.83
C ASP A 184 9.54 28.83 -12.01
N LYS A 185 9.28 28.59 -10.71
CA LYS A 185 10.28 27.95 -9.84
C LYS A 185 10.60 26.54 -10.31
N LEU A 186 9.60 25.72 -10.64
CA LEU A 186 9.81 24.37 -11.15
C LEU A 186 10.62 24.37 -12.46
N LEU A 187 10.21 25.16 -13.45
CA LEU A 187 10.87 25.22 -14.76
C LEU A 187 12.32 25.73 -14.67
N ASN A 188 12.60 26.65 -13.75
CA ASN A 188 13.94 27.18 -13.52
C ASN A 188 14.71 26.41 -12.44
N LYS A 189 14.24 25.22 -12.04
CA LYS A 189 14.89 24.34 -11.05
C LYS A 189 15.18 25.02 -9.70
N LYS A 190 14.37 26.01 -9.34
CA LYS A 190 14.45 26.72 -8.05
C LYS A 190 13.69 25.92 -6.99
N PRO A 191 14.14 25.93 -5.71
CA PRO A 191 13.45 25.24 -4.63
C PRO A 191 11.97 25.62 -4.54
N VAL A 192 11.10 24.63 -4.40
CA VAL A 192 9.64 24.82 -4.25
C VAL A 192 9.21 24.30 -2.90
N LYS A 193 8.51 25.15 -2.15
CA LYS A 193 7.85 24.75 -0.91
C LYS A 193 6.34 24.61 -1.13
N ILE A 194 5.82 23.45 -0.76
CA ILE A 194 4.41 23.12 -0.85
C ILE A 194 3.86 22.95 0.56
N VAL A 195 2.64 23.40 0.81
CA VAL A 195 1.86 23.02 1.99
C VAL A 195 0.64 22.22 1.54
N VAL A 196 0.38 21.10 2.20
CA VAL A 196 -0.85 20.30 1.99
C VAL A 196 -1.68 20.37 3.26
N THR A 197 -2.93 20.82 3.14
CA THR A 197 -3.87 20.84 4.25
C THR A 197 -5.18 20.18 3.85
N GLY A 198 -5.64 19.28 4.70
CA GLY A 198 -6.81 18.47 4.43
C GLY A 198 -7.14 17.50 5.55
N ASP A 199 -7.98 16.53 5.21
CA ASP A 199 -8.47 15.48 6.09
C ASP A 199 -7.50 14.27 6.20
N SER A 200 -8.04 13.10 6.55
CA SER A 200 -7.29 11.85 6.69
C SER A 200 -6.60 11.40 5.40
N ILE A 201 -7.16 11.69 4.23
CA ILE A 201 -6.55 11.35 2.93
C ILE A 201 -5.26 12.14 2.77
N SER A 202 -5.31 13.44 3.08
CA SER A 202 -4.14 14.32 3.06
C SER A 202 -3.12 14.00 4.14
N ALA A 203 -3.57 13.53 5.31
CA ALA A 203 -2.67 12.98 6.34
C ALA A 203 -1.97 11.68 5.90
N GLY A 204 -2.51 10.99 4.87
CA GLY A 204 -1.92 9.81 4.27
C GLY A 204 -2.47 8.48 4.81
N CYS A 205 -3.61 8.50 5.51
CA CYS A 205 -4.22 7.30 6.06
C CYS A 205 -4.45 6.22 4.98
N ASN A 206 -4.22 4.95 5.33
CA ASN A 206 -4.30 3.78 4.46
C ASN A 206 -3.26 3.69 3.31
N ALA A 207 -2.35 4.66 3.16
CA ALA A 207 -1.16 4.41 2.34
C ALA A 207 -0.29 3.33 3.01
N SER A 208 0.23 2.35 2.26
CA SER A 208 0.97 1.23 2.87
C SER A 208 2.23 1.69 3.60
N GLY A 209 2.93 2.71 3.09
CA GLY A 209 4.07 3.33 3.78
C GLY A 209 3.68 4.08 5.06
N TRP A 210 2.50 4.70 5.12
CA TRP A 210 1.97 5.30 6.35
C TRP A 210 1.57 4.24 7.37
N ALA A 211 1.02 3.12 6.89
CA ALA A 211 0.63 1.98 7.71
C ALA A 211 1.78 1.02 8.02
N GLU A 212 3.02 1.32 7.59
CA GLU A 212 4.24 0.53 7.82
C GLU A 212 4.19 -0.90 7.26
N GLY A 213 3.52 -1.09 6.11
CA GLY A 213 3.42 -2.37 5.43
C GLY A 213 3.94 -2.33 3.98
N PRO A 214 4.37 -3.47 3.41
CA PRO A 214 4.75 -3.55 2.01
C PRO A 214 3.60 -3.17 1.06
N PRO A 215 3.89 -2.55 -0.10
CA PRO A 215 5.21 -2.22 -0.64
C PRO A 215 5.79 -0.90 -0.10
N PHE A 216 5.33 -0.44 1.07
CA PHE A 216 5.75 0.80 1.74
C PHE A 216 5.55 2.05 0.86
N GLN A 217 4.51 2.04 0.02
CA GLN A 217 4.20 3.12 -0.89
C GLN A 217 3.84 4.38 -0.09
N PRO A 218 4.50 5.52 -0.35
CA PRO A 218 4.19 6.75 0.36
C PRO A 218 2.78 7.26 0.01
N SER A 219 2.22 8.09 0.87
CA SER A 219 0.94 8.75 0.63
C SER A 219 1.01 9.73 -0.55
N PHE A 220 -0.14 10.14 -1.08
CA PHE A 220 -0.20 10.99 -2.27
C PHE A 220 0.60 12.30 -2.16
N PRO A 221 0.70 13.00 -1.00
CA PRO A 221 1.51 14.20 -0.91
C PRO A 221 2.99 13.91 -1.18
N GLU A 222 3.51 12.83 -0.60
CA GLU A 222 4.91 12.46 -0.80
C GLU A 222 5.16 11.92 -2.22
N LEU A 223 4.20 11.22 -2.83
CA LEU A 223 4.26 10.85 -4.25
C LEU A 223 4.31 12.11 -5.14
N LEU A 224 3.52 13.13 -4.84
CA LEU A 224 3.56 14.42 -5.55
C LEU A 224 4.93 15.09 -5.39
N ARG A 225 5.47 15.14 -4.17
CA ARG A 225 6.78 15.74 -3.89
C ARG A 225 7.88 15.07 -4.70
N ARG A 226 7.95 13.73 -4.64
CA ARG A 226 8.93 12.92 -5.38
C ARG A 226 8.77 13.13 -6.87
N ASN A 227 7.55 13.07 -7.39
CA ASN A 227 7.31 13.23 -8.83
C ASN A 227 7.73 14.61 -9.33
N LEU A 228 7.40 15.69 -8.62
CA LEU A 228 7.81 17.04 -9.01
C LEU A 228 9.33 17.22 -8.93
N ALA A 229 9.97 16.69 -7.88
CA ALA A 229 11.42 16.76 -7.74
C ALA A 229 12.13 16.05 -8.89
N GLU A 230 11.70 14.84 -9.24
CA GLU A 230 12.29 14.05 -10.32
C GLU A 230 12.00 14.65 -11.71
N GLN A 231 10.76 15.06 -11.99
CA GLN A 231 10.41 15.60 -13.31
C GLN A 231 11.09 16.93 -13.63
N PHE A 232 11.20 17.81 -12.64
CA PHE A 232 11.77 19.15 -12.83
C PHE A 232 13.23 19.26 -12.40
N GLN A 233 13.80 18.20 -11.80
CA GLN A 233 15.15 18.21 -11.24
C GLN A 233 15.34 19.39 -10.28
N SER A 234 14.37 19.55 -9.37
CA SER A 234 14.29 20.66 -8.41
C SER A 234 14.12 20.14 -6.99
N SER A 235 14.58 20.92 -6.00
CA SER A 235 14.31 20.62 -4.60
C SER A 235 12.86 20.96 -4.27
N VAL A 236 12.08 19.97 -3.84
CA VAL A 236 10.68 20.13 -3.46
C VAL A 236 10.49 19.64 -2.03
N THR A 237 9.94 20.51 -1.18
CA THR A 237 9.61 20.22 0.23
C THR A 237 8.10 20.33 0.45
N ILE A 238 7.54 19.45 1.29
CA ILE A 238 6.14 19.51 1.72
C ILE A 238 6.07 19.68 3.23
N ASP A 239 5.32 20.68 3.67
CA ASP A 239 4.78 20.75 5.04
C ASP A 239 3.33 20.24 5.02
N ASN A 240 2.98 19.30 5.91
CA ASN A 240 1.67 18.66 5.91
C ASN A 240 0.97 18.78 7.27
N PRO A 241 0.30 19.90 7.57
CA PRO A 241 -0.48 20.07 8.80
C PRO A 241 -1.85 19.36 8.78
N SER A 242 -2.12 18.48 7.83
CA SER A 242 -3.42 17.77 7.70
C SER A 242 -3.70 16.89 8.91
N ILE A 243 -4.98 16.80 9.29
CA ILE A 243 -5.43 16.04 10.46
C ILE A 243 -6.65 15.20 10.08
N SER A 244 -6.66 13.94 10.51
CA SER A 244 -7.81 13.06 10.29
C SER A 244 -9.06 13.56 11.02
N GLY A 245 -10.20 13.57 10.32
CA GLY A 245 -11.50 13.94 10.89
C GLY A 245 -11.70 15.43 11.11
N THR A 246 -10.84 16.29 10.54
CA THR A 246 -11.06 17.73 10.52
C THR A 246 -11.67 18.17 9.19
N ASP A 247 -12.25 19.37 9.18
CA ASP A 247 -12.91 19.96 8.03
C ASP A 247 -12.35 21.36 7.73
N THR A 248 -13.00 22.07 6.80
CA THR A 248 -12.62 23.44 6.45
C THR A 248 -12.75 24.42 7.63
N ALA A 249 -13.66 24.20 8.59
CA ALA A 249 -13.79 25.08 9.75
C ALA A 249 -12.56 24.97 10.66
N TRP A 250 -11.98 23.77 10.79
CA TRP A 250 -10.72 23.59 11.50
C TRP A 250 -9.57 24.38 10.86
N VAL A 251 -9.41 24.33 9.53
CA VAL A 251 -8.28 24.99 8.85
C VAL A 251 -8.34 26.51 8.97
N LEU A 252 -9.55 27.08 8.95
CA LEU A 252 -9.75 28.53 9.14
C LEU A 252 -9.26 29.00 10.52
N ASN A 253 -9.30 28.13 11.53
CA ASN A 253 -8.78 28.39 12.88
C ASN A 253 -7.30 27.99 13.05
N SER A 254 -6.67 27.44 12.01
CA SER A 254 -5.27 26.96 12.03
C SER A 254 -4.47 27.51 10.85
N ILE A 255 -4.89 28.64 10.27
CA ILE A 255 -4.29 29.20 9.05
C ILE A 255 -2.81 29.52 9.21
N ASP A 256 -2.38 29.87 10.41
CA ASP A 256 -0.98 30.15 10.72
C ASP A 256 -0.07 28.97 10.34
N LYS A 257 -0.51 27.73 10.60
CA LYS A 257 0.24 26.51 10.22
C LYS A 257 0.38 26.34 8.71
N VAL A 258 -0.50 26.96 7.93
CA VAL A 258 -0.47 26.91 6.46
C VAL A 258 0.45 27.98 5.88
N VAL A 259 0.51 29.16 6.49
CA VAL A 259 1.23 30.32 5.94
C VAL A 259 2.61 30.54 6.54
N GLU A 260 2.89 30.00 7.74
CA GLU A 260 4.14 30.19 8.49
C GLU A 260 5.37 29.88 7.64
N SER A 261 5.31 28.79 6.87
CA SER A 261 6.45 28.34 6.07
C SER A 261 6.65 29.14 4.78
N LYS A 262 5.73 30.08 4.47
CA LYS A 262 5.68 30.90 3.25
C LYS A 262 5.71 30.05 1.97
N PRO A 263 4.73 29.15 1.79
CA PRO A 263 4.72 28.23 0.65
C PRO A 263 4.65 28.94 -0.70
N ASP A 264 5.15 28.27 -1.73
CA ASP A 264 4.94 28.65 -3.13
C ASP A 264 3.61 28.07 -3.67
N LEU A 265 3.17 26.93 -3.11
CA LEU A 265 1.92 26.25 -3.45
C LEU A 265 1.21 25.79 -2.17
N VAL A 266 -0.10 26.03 -2.09
CA VAL A 266 -0.97 25.45 -1.06
C VAL A 266 -1.98 24.52 -1.75
N ILE A 267 -2.06 23.29 -1.26
CA ILE A 267 -3.07 22.31 -1.66
C ILE A 267 -4.10 22.22 -0.54
N VAL A 268 -5.36 22.48 -0.86
CA VAL A 268 -6.50 22.38 0.06
C VAL A 268 -7.35 21.19 -0.36
N ALA A 269 -7.48 20.19 0.50
CA ALA A 269 -8.09 18.90 0.17
C ALA A 269 -8.98 18.36 1.32
N PHE A 270 -10.21 18.86 1.38
CA PHE A 270 -11.27 18.47 2.32
C PHE A 270 -12.52 17.99 1.55
N GLY A 271 -12.42 16.89 0.80
CA GLY A 271 -13.43 16.48 -0.18
C GLY A 271 -13.58 14.98 -0.31
#